data_AF-A0A518HV05-F1
#
_entry.id   AF-A0A518HV05-F1
#
_cell.length_a   1.000
_cell.length_b   1.000
_cell.length_c   1.000
_cell.angle_alpha   90.00
_cell.angle_beta   90.00
_cell.angle_gamma   90.00
#
_symmetry.space_group_name_H-M   'P 1'
#
loop_
_entity.id
_entity.type
_entity.pdbx_description
1 polymer ?
#
loop_
_entity_poly.entity_id
_entity_poly.type
_entity_poly.pdbx_seq_one_letter_code
_entity_poly.pdbx_strand_id
1 'polypeptide(L)'
;MAIRNAIQRVPIFPLLIAASLIVGWFIPAFYDWTGSDQSRPSPLIGPFAIGMLVSVTLFCLALPWLPAPPPAHPNGGTVRTRFTIRTALIVTAIVAALIATAMKFPLVTSGGVYAIVWCWVVWTLLRFRHYRLPTAALLACLYCPFAWIASWNGLSGILEALFGMAVGLPAFFITLFAGRWMGQHFDALTWLSMLLTALELAAGLWVIRQGPKLTIAYCLWVLLISVAGSFVLNALVRM
;
A
#
# COMPACT_ATOMS: atom_id res chain seq x y z
N MET A 1 -28.18 -24.59 -2.13
CA MET A 1 -26.77 -25.05 -2.34
C MET A 1 -26.04 -24.27 -3.44
N ALA A 2 -26.69 -23.87 -4.55
CA ALA A 2 -26.05 -23.14 -5.65
C ALA A 2 -25.51 -21.73 -5.31
N ILE A 3 -26.18 -20.97 -4.42
CA ILE A 3 -25.75 -19.61 -4.02
C ILE A 3 -24.42 -19.62 -3.25
N ARG A 4 -24.16 -20.67 -2.46
CA ARG A 4 -22.92 -20.82 -1.69
C ARG A 4 -21.68 -20.99 -2.58
N ASN A 5 -21.87 -21.59 -3.77
CA ASN A 5 -20.81 -21.79 -4.76
C ASN A 5 -20.52 -20.52 -5.58
N ALA A 6 -21.49 -19.62 -5.73
CA ALA A 6 -21.30 -18.34 -6.43
C ALA A 6 -20.45 -17.35 -5.60
N ILE A 7 -20.68 -17.29 -4.28
CA ILE A 7 -19.92 -16.40 -3.37
C ILE A 7 -18.46 -16.90 -3.21
N GLN A 8 -18.21 -18.21 -3.31
CA GLN A 8 -16.86 -18.78 -3.30
C GLN A 8 -16.00 -18.42 -4.53
N ARG A 9 -16.62 -17.87 -5.59
CA ARG A 9 -15.96 -17.46 -6.84
C ARG A 9 -15.82 -15.96 -7.00
N VAL A 10 -16.08 -15.15 -5.97
CA VAL A 10 -15.91 -13.70 -6.11
C VAL A 10 -14.41 -13.40 -6.31
N PRO A 11 -14.00 -12.84 -7.46
CA PRO A 11 -12.61 -12.52 -7.73
C PRO A 11 -12.24 -11.21 -7.01
N ILE A 12 -12.23 -11.24 -5.68
CA ILE A 12 -12.04 -10.05 -4.84
C ILE A 12 -10.72 -9.34 -5.18
N PHE A 13 -9.64 -10.10 -5.39
CA PHE A 13 -8.33 -9.51 -5.72
C PHE A 13 -8.33 -8.80 -7.10
N PRO A 14 -8.81 -9.41 -8.20
CA PRO A 14 -9.02 -8.68 -9.46
C PRO A 14 -9.94 -7.47 -9.33
N LEU A 15 -11.01 -7.55 -8.54
CA LEU A 15 -11.90 -6.41 -8.30
C LEU A 15 -11.19 -5.27 -7.58
N LEU A 16 -10.35 -5.56 -6.58
CA LEU A 16 -9.52 -4.56 -5.90
C LEU A 16 -8.54 -3.88 -6.85
N ILE A 17 -7.90 -4.65 -7.75
CA ILE A 17 -7.00 -4.11 -8.79
C ILE A 17 -7.76 -3.17 -9.72
N ALA A 18 -8.92 -3.60 -10.22
CA ALA A 18 -9.73 -2.80 -11.12
C ALA A 18 -10.24 -1.53 -10.42
N ALA A 19 -10.74 -1.66 -9.19
CA ALA A 19 -11.21 -0.54 -8.39
C ALA A 19 -10.09 0.46 -8.10
N SER A 20 -8.89 0.01 -7.72
CA SER A 20 -7.77 0.91 -7.42
C SER A 20 -7.32 1.70 -8.65
N LEU A 21 -7.32 1.06 -9.82
CA LEU A 21 -7.00 1.71 -11.09
C LEU A 21 -8.07 2.73 -11.49
N ILE A 22 -9.35 2.36 -11.41
CA ILE A 22 -10.47 3.27 -11.72
C ILE A 22 -10.40 4.48 -10.80
N VAL A 23 -10.31 4.28 -9.48
CA VAL A 23 -10.22 5.39 -8.53
C VAL A 23 -9.03 6.29 -8.86
N GLY A 24 -7.84 5.72 -9.07
CA GLY A 24 -6.65 6.50 -9.42
C GLY A 24 -6.81 7.33 -10.68
N TRP A 25 -7.45 6.78 -11.72
CA TRP A 25 -7.70 7.48 -12.97
C TRP A 25 -8.70 8.63 -12.85
N PHE A 26 -9.71 8.48 -11.97
CA PHE A 26 -10.78 9.47 -11.81
C PHE A 26 -10.43 10.65 -10.89
N ILE A 27 -9.31 10.60 -10.14
CA ILE A 27 -8.93 11.65 -9.19
C ILE A 27 -8.85 13.05 -9.86
N PRO A 28 -8.17 13.25 -11.01
CA PRO A 28 -8.14 14.57 -11.64
C PRO A 28 -9.54 15.04 -12.05
N ALA A 29 -10.34 14.15 -12.65
CA ALA A 29 -11.70 14.46 -13.09
C ALA A 29 -12.63 14.81 -11.91
N PHE A 30 -12.39 14.24 -10.74
CA PHE A 30 -13.11 14.62 -9.51
C PHE A 30 -12.84 16.08 -9.14
N TYR A 31 -11.59 16.53 -9.16
CA TYR A 31 -11.25 17.94 -8.89
C TYR A 31 -11.91 18.87 -9.92
N ASP A 32 -11.83 18.53 -11.21
CA ASP A 32 -12.42 19.32 -12.29
C ASP A 32 -13.94 19.40 -12.16
N TRP A 33 -14.60 18.29 -11.82
CA TRP A 33 -16.05 18.25 -11.59
C TRP A 33 -16.49 19.11 -10.40
N THR A 34 -15.69 19.14 -9.33
CA THR A 34 -16.02 19.95 -8.14
C THR A 34 -15.71 21.44 -8.29
N GLY A 35 -15.17 21.87 -9.44
CA GLY A 35 -14.83 23.27 -9.70
C GLY A 35 -13.80 23.83 -8.73
N SER A 36 -12.97 22.95 -8.16
CA SER A 36 -11.95 23.35 -7.20
C SER A 36 -10.72 23.87 -7.92
N ASP A 37 -10.50 25.18 -7.80
CA ASP A 37 -9.30 25.86 -8.28
C ASP A 37 -8.20 25.89 -7.21
N GLN A 38 -6.98 26.25 -7.62
CA GLN A 38 -5.76 26.31 -6.81
C GLN A 38 -5.91 27.01 -5.44
N SER A 39 -6.85 27.95 -5.33
CA SER A 39 -7.07 28.75 -4.12
C SER A 39 -7.92 28.07 -3.05
N ARG A 40 -8.68 27.02 -3.39
CA ARG A 40 -9.63 26.36 -2.47
C ARG A 40 -9.68 24.85 -2.70
N PRO A 41 -9.20 24.01 -1.77
CA PRO A 41 -9.44 22.58 -1.86
C PRO A 41 -10.95 22.31 -1.89
N SER A 42 -11.36 21.32 -2.70
CA SER A 42 -12.77 20.98 -2.87
C SER A 42 -13.43 20.71 -1.51
N PRO A 43 -14.57 21.36 -1.18
CA PRO A 43 -15.24 21.17 0.11
C PRO A 43 -15.72 19.73 0.31
N LEU A 44 -15.78 18.93 -0.77
CA LEU A 44 -16.21 17.54 -0.75
C LEU A 44 -15.09 16.56 -0.38
N ILE A 45 -13.81 16.97 -0.36
CA ILE A 45 -12.69 16.05 -0.03
C ILE A 45 -12.84 15.49 1.40
N GLY A 46 -13.17 16.33 2.37
CA GLY A 46 -13.36 15.92 3.77
C GLY A 46 -14.50 14.90 3.92
N PRO A 47 -15.73 15.22 3.50
CA PRO A 47 -16.84 14.27 3.49
C PRO A 47 -16.55 12.99 2.72
N PHE A 48 -15.87 13.08 1.57
CA PHE A 48 -15.49 11.92 0.78
C PHE A 48 -14.50 11.02 1.52
N ALA A 49 -13.47 11.58 2.16
CA ALA A 49 -12.51 10.84 2.98
C ALA A 49 -13.20 10.14 4.16
N ILE A 50 -14.13 10.82 4.84
CA ILE A 50 -14.94 10.22 5.92
C ILE A 50 -15.81 9.09 5.37
N GLY A 51 -16.48 9.31 4.23
CA GLY A 51 -17.30 8.30 3.57
C GLY A 51 -16.51 7.05 3.18
N MET A 52 -15.30 7.22 2.64
CA MET A 52 -14.41 6.10 2.34
C MET A 52 -13.97 5.35 3.60
N LEU A 53 -13.60 6.07 4.67
CA LEU A 53 -13.20 5.47 5.94
C LEU A 53 -14.34 4.67 6.59
N VAL A 54 -15.55 5.23 6.60
CA VAL A 54 -16.75 4.54 7.07
C VAL A 54 -17.02 3.30 6.22
N SER A 55 -16.94 3.40 4.89
CA SER A 55 -17.17 2.28 3.97
C SER A 55 -16.16 1.16 4.17
N VAL A 56 -14.86 1.47 4.28
CA VAL A 56 -13.80 0.51 4.58
C VAL A 56 -14.01 -0.14 5.94
N THR A 57 -14.40 0.64 6.96
CA THR A 57 -14.68 0.13 8.30
C THR A 57 -15.87 -0.83 8.29
N LEU A 58 -16.98 -0.45 7.67
CA LEU A 58 -18.16 -1.30 7.53
C LEU A 58 -17.84 -2.58 6.76
N PHE A 59 -17.05 -2.48 5.68
CA PHE A 59 -16.62 -3.64 4.91
C PHE A 59 -15.69 -4.57 5.72
N CYS A 60 -14.74 -4.00 6.48
CA CYS A 60 -13.86 -4.76 7.36
C CYS A 60 -14.65 -5.44 8.49
N LEU A 61 -15.67 -4.77 9.02
CA LEU A 61 -16.60 -5.37 9.98
C LEU A 61 -17.39 -6.48 9.32
N ALA A 62 -17.86 -6.34 8.08
CA ALA A 62 -18.62 -7.35 7.34
C ALA A 62 -17.80 -8.62 7.00
N LEU A 63 -16.46 -8.50 6.96
CA LEU A 63 -15.51 -9.49 6.46
C LEU A 63 -15.49 -10.86 7.19
N PRO A 64 -15.69 -10.94 8.52
CA PRO A 64 -15.85 -12.21 9.23
C PRO A 64 -17.03 -13.04 8.72
N TRP A 65 -18.12 -12.39 8.32
CA TRP A 65 -19.34 -13.05 7.82
C TRP A 65 -19.24 -13.51 6.36
N LEU A 66 -18.22 -13.07 5.61
CA LEU A 66 -17.98 -13.60 4.27
C LEU A 66 -17.49 -15.06 4.34
N PRO A 67 -18.03 -15.96 3.49
CA PRO A 67 -17.61 -17.35 3.46
C PRO A 67 -16.14 -17.41 3.02
N ALA A 68 -15.28 -17.87 3.92
CA ALA A 68 -13.89 -18.13 3.56
C ALA A 68 -13.82 -19.39 2.68
N PRO A 69 -12.95 -19.43 1.66
CA PRO A 69 -12.52 -20.69 1.10
C PRO A 69 -12.03 -21.58 2.24
N PRO A 70 -12.38 -22.89 2.28
CA PRO A 70 -11.77 -23.79 3.23
C PRO A 70 -10.25 -23.67 3.11
N PRO A 71 -9.50 -23.65 4.23
CA PRO A 71 -8.05 -23.55 4.17
C PRO A 71 -7.55 -24.65 3.24
N ALA A 72 -6.93 -24.26 2.13
CA ALA A 72 -6.24 -25.21 1.26
C ALA A 72 -5.12 -25.78 2.12
N HIS A 73 -5.32 -26.96 2.70
CA HIS A 73 -4.38 -27.60 3.60
C HIS A 73 -2.98 -27.55 2.97
N PRO A 74 -2.04 -26.75 3.51
CA PRO A 74 -0.66 -27.10 3.34
C PRO A 74 -0.47 -28.30 4.27
N ASN A 75 -0.10 -29.45 3.72
CA ASN A 75 0.53 -30.52 4.48
C ASN A 75 1.89 -30.02 5.03
N GLY A 76 1.85 -29.05 5.92
CA GLY A 76 2.99 -28.43 6.56
C GLY A 76 2.49 -27.98 7.92
N GLY A 77 2.88 -28.74 8.95
CA GLY A 77 2.48 -28.49 10.32
C GLY A 77 2.56 -27.01 10.64
N THR A 78 1.59 -26.51 11.39
CA THR A 78 1.66 -25.24 12.07
C THR A 78 2.97 -25.22 12.86
N VAL A 79 4.02 -24.68 12.24
CA VAL A 79 5.24 -24.31 12.95
C VAL A 79 4.79 -23.18 13.85
N ARG A 80 4.33 -23.53 15.06
CA ARG A 80 4.28 -22.59 16.17
C ARG A 80 5.67 -22.00 16.21
N THR A 81 5.80 -20.75 15.75
CA THR A 81 7.02 -19.97 15.87
C THR A 81 7.29 -19.86 17.36
N ARG A 82 8.08 -20.81 17.89
CA ARG A 82 8.61 -20.73 19.24
C ARG A 82 9.59 -19.58 19.20
N PHE A 83 9.12 -18.39 19.58
CA PHE A 83 9.96 -17.24 19.82
C PHE A 83 10.97 -17.66 20.88
N THR A 84 12.17 -17.96 20.43
CA THR A 84 13.28 -18.31 21.30
C THR A 84 13.90 -16.98 21.73
N ILE A 85 14.39 -16.87 22.96
CA ILE A 85 15.06 -15.65 23.44
C ILE A 85 16.15 -15.21 22.44
N ARG A 86 16.85 -16.18 21.84
CA ARG A 86 17.83 -15.96 20.77
C ARG A 86 17.25 -15.29 19.53
N THR A 87 16.07 -15.68 19.05
CA THR A 87 15.44 -15.03 17.89
C THR A 87 14.99 -13.61 18.24
N ALA A 88 14.52 -13.39 19.46
CA ALA A 88 14.16 -12.05 19.92
C ALA A 88 15.39 -11.13 19.96
N LEU A 89 16.51 -11.59 20.56
CA LEU A 89 17.77 -10.85 20.64
C LEU A 89 18.38 -10.55 19.27
N ILE A 90 18.35 -11.50 18.34
CA ILE A 90 18.85 -11.27 16.98
C ILE A 90 17.99 -10.23 16.26
N VAL A 91 16.66 -10.32 16.37
CA VAL A 91 15.76 -9.34 15.74
C VAL A 91 15.97 -7.95 16.33
N THR A 92 16.06 -7.81 17.66
CA THR A 92 16.35 -6.50 18.27
C THR A 92 17.73 -5.97 17.91
N ALA A 93 18.76 -6.81 17.82
CA ALA A 93 20.09 -6.38 17.39
C ALA A 93 20.10 -5.88 15.94
N ILE A 94 19.42 -6.59 15.04
CA ILE A 94 19.27 -6.16 13.64
C ILE A 94 18.51 -4.83 13.56
N VAL A 95 17.40 -4.70 14.28
CA VAL A 95 16.62 -3.45 14.31
C VAL A 95 17.44 -2.30 14.87
N ALA A 96 18.18 -2.51 15.96
CA ALA A 96 19.04 -1.48 16.54
C ALA A 96 20.17 -1.06 15.57
N ALA A 97 20.80 -2.01 14.89
CA ALA A 97 21.81 -1.72 13.87
C ALA A 97 21.22 -0.96 12.68
N LEU A 98 20.01 -1.32 12.23
CA LEU A 98 19.30 -0.60 11.17
C LEU A 98 18.96 0.84 11.59
N ILE A 99 18.52 1.04 12.84
CA ILE A 99 18.25 2.39 13.37
C ILE A 99 19.55 3.21 13.43
N ALA A 100 20.61 2.64 14.00
CA ALA A 100 21.90 3.32 14.13
C ALA A 100 22.50 3.69 12.76
N THR A 101 22.39 2.79 11.78
CA THR A 101 22.85 3.05 10.41
C THR A 101 21.94 4.04 9.69
N ALA A 102 20.62 4.03 9.91
CA ALA A 102 19.69 5.01 9.36
C ALA A 102 19.95 6.43 9.90
N MET A 103 20.40 6.56 11.15
CA MET A 103 20.81 7.86 11.69
C MET A 103 22.08 8.41 11.03
N LYS A 104 22.98 7.56 10.54
CA LYS A 104 24.27 7.97 9.97
C LYS A 104 24.25 8.11 8.44
N PHE A 105 23.55 7.20 7.76
CA PHE A 105 23.42 7.14 6.30
C PHE A 105 21.97 6.82 5.92
N PRO A 106 21.04 7.76 6.14
CA PRO A 106 19.60 7.51 6.01
C PRO A 106 19.22 7.00 4.62
N LEU A 107 19.78 7.61 3.56
CA LEU A 107 19.42 7.30 2.18
C LEU A 107 19.95 5.94 1.69
N VAL A 108 21.18 5.58 2.08
CA VAL A 108 21.81 4.30 1.69
C VAL A 108 21.11 3.14 2.38
N THR A 109 20.79 3.31 3.67
CA THR A 109 20.12 2.27 4.46
C THR A 109 18.66 2.09 4.04
N SER A 110 17.91 3.18 3.85
CA SER A 110 16.54 3.11 3.36
C SER A 110 16.47 2.48 1.97
N GLY A 111 17.37 2.88 1.06
CA GLY A 111 17.48 2.31 -0.28
C GLY A 111 17.82 0.83 -0.27
N GLY A 112 18.76 0.41 0.58
CA GLY A 112 19.12 -1.00 0.76
C GLY A 112 17.95 -1.85 1.29
N VAL A 113 17.26 -1.39 2.33
CA VAL A 113 16.08 -2.07 2.90
C VAL A 113 14.97 -2.17 1.84
N TYR A 114 14.70 -1.08 1.13
CA TYR A 114 13.70 -1.03 0.08
C TYR A 114 14.02 -2.01 -1.06
N ALA A 115 15.28 -2.07 -1.53
CA ALA A 115 15.71 -3.03 -2.54
C ALA A 115 15.54 -4.48 -2.09
N ILE A 116 15.89 -4.80 -0.83
CA ILE A 116 15.71 -6.14 -0.26
C ILE A 116 14.23 -6.54 -0.25
N VAL A 117 13.34 -5.64 0.16
CA VAL A 117 11.90 -5.92 0.19
C VAL A 117 11.36 -6.14 -1.23
N TRP A 118 11.82 -5.37 -2.21
CA TRP A 118 11.43 -5.60 -3.62
C TRP A 118 11.92 -6.92 -4.18
N CYS A 119 13.18 -7.29 -3.91
CA CYS A 119 13.68 -8.61 -4.24
C CYS A 119 12.80 -9.71 -3.63
N TRP A 120 12.32 -9.50 -2.41
CA TRP A 120 11.40 -10.43 -1.74
C TRP A 120 10.00 -10.47 -2.37
N VAL A 121 9.45 -9.33 -2.79
CA VAL A 121 8.19 -9.24 -3.55
C VAL A 121 8.31 -10.03 -4.86
N VAL A 122 9.35 -9.74 -5.66
CA VAL A 122 9.60 -10.40 -6.95
C VAL A 122 9.79 -11.90 -6.77
N TRP A 123 10.62 -12.30 -5.79
CA TRP A 123 10.80 -13.70 -5.44
C TRP A 123 9.46 -14.39 -5.09
N THR A 124 8.62 -13.73 -4.29
CA THR A 124 7.33 -14.27 -3.87
C THR A 124 6.37 -14.44 -5.06
N LEU A 125 6.30 -13.44 -5.94
CA LEU A 125 5.51 -13.49 -7.17
C LEU A 125 5.96 -14.62 -8.09
N LEU A 126 7.27 -14.79 -8.29
CA LEU A 126 7.81 -15.83 -9.18
C LEU A 126 7.61 -17.22 -8.59
N ARG A 127 7.95 -17.42 -7.31
CA ARG A 127 8.03 -18.75 -6.69
C ARG A 127 6.68 -19.31 -6.25
N PHE A 128 5.76 -18.49 -5.74
CA PHE A 128 4.54 -18.97 -5.09
C PHE A 128 3.27 -18.56 -5.84
N ARG A 129 2.74 -19.47 -6.68
CA ARG A 129 1.51 -19.22 -7.47
C ARG A 129 0.31 -18.79 -6.62
N HIS A 130 0.14 -19.35 -5.43
CA HIS A 130 -0.99 -19.03 -4.55
C HIS A 130 -0.96 -17.57 -4.03
N TYR A 131 0.23 -16.97 -3.89
CA TYR A 131 0.39 -15.60 -3.40
C TYR A 131 0.44 -14.55 -4.52
N ARG A 132 0.41 -14.95 -5.80
CA ARG A 132 0.53 -14.02 -6.93
C ARG A 132 -0.58 -12.98 -6.98
N LEU A 133 -1.83 -13.42 -6.97
CA LEU A 133 -2.99 -12.51 -7.05
C LEU A 133 -3.11 -11.60 -5.82
N PRO A 134 -2.97 -12.10 -4.57
CA PRO A 134 -2.94 -11.23 -3.39
C PRO A 134 -1.81 -10.19 -3.43
N THR A 135 -0.60 -10.59 -3.84
CA THR A 135 0.54 -9.67 -3.93
C THR A 135 0.34 -8.65 -5.05
N ALA A 136 -0.21 -9.06 -6.19
CA ALA A 136 -0.56 -8.15 -7.28
C ALA A 136 -1.65 -7.15 -6.87
N ALA A 137 -2.65 -7.59 -6.11
CA ALA A 137 -3.68 -6.70 -5.56
C ALA A 137 -3.09 -5.71 -4.56
N LEU A 138 -2.20 -6.15 -3.67
CA LEU A 138 -1.49 -5.25 -2.77
C LEU A 138 -0.72 -4.18 -3.55
N LEU A 139 0.10 -4.59 -4.53
CA LEU A 139 0.84 -3.65 -5.38
C LEU A 139 -0.11 -2.70 -6.13
N ALA A 140 -1.23 -3.20 -6.66
CA ALA A 140 -2.20 -2.36 -7.34
C ALA A 140 -2.89 -1.37 -6.39
N CYS A 141 -3.23 -1.77 -5.16
CA CYS A 141 -3.79 -0.86 -4.16
C CYS A 141 -2.79 0.23 -3.75
N LEU A 142 -1.50 -0.09 -3.80
CA LEU A 142 -0.40 0.78 -3.39
C LEU A 142 0.00 1.76 -4.51
N TYR A 143 0.09 1.32 -5.76
CA TYR A 143 0.56 2.15 -6.90
C TYR A 143 -0.55 2.69 -7.81
N CYS A 144 -1.62 1.93 -8.09
CA CYS A 144 -2.63 2.36 -9.07
C CYS A 144 -3.39 3.65 -8.70
N PRO A 145 -3.60 4.02 -7.42
CA PRO A 145 -4.16 5.33 -7.08
C PRO A 145 -3.38 6.52 -7.65
N PHE A 146 -2.10 6.34 -8.00
CA PHE A 146 -1.23 7.36 -8.59
C PHE A 146 -1.15 7.28 -10.12
N ALA A 147 -1.94 6.40 -10.76
CA ALA A 147 -1.87 6.18 -12.21
C ALA A 147 -2.12 7.45 -13.05
N TRP A 148 -2.86 8.42 -12.53
CA TRP A 148 -3.11 9.70 -13.21
C TRP A 148 -1.84 10.51 -13.48
N ILE A 149 -0.75 10.29 -12.74
CA ILE A 149 0.52 11.00 -12.98
C ILE A 149 1.07 10.63 -14.37
N ALA A 150 0.84 9.39 -14.82
CA ALA A 150 1.28 8.94 -16.14
C ALA A 150 0.51 9.63 -17.28
N SER A 151 -0.75 10.04 -17.06
CA SER A 151 -1.51 10.80 -18.07
C SER A 151 -1.11 12.28 -18.12
N TRP A 152 -0.61 12.84 -17.02
CA TRP A 152 -0.19 14.24 -16.94
C TRP A 152 1.12 14.53 -17.68
N ASN A 153 2.13 13.65 -17.55
CA ASN A 153 3.48 13.91 -18.09
C ASN A 153 3.69 13.46 -19.56
N GLY A 154 2.66 12.95 -20.23
CA GLY A 154 2.77 12.37 -21.58
C GLY A 154 3.72 11.17 -21.66
N LEU A 155 3.89 10.60 -22.87
CA LEU A 155 4.72 9.40 -23.10
C LEU A 155 6.20 9.62 -22.72
N SER A 156 6.73 10.84 -22.84
CA SER A 156 8.12 11.19 -22.53
C SER A 156 8.41 11.23 -21.02
N GLY A 157 7.43 11.56 -20.18
CA GLY A 157 7.59 11.62 -18.72
C GLY A 157 7.06 10.40 -17.96
N ILE A 158 6.60 9.36 -18.67
CA ILE A 158 6.16 8.10 -18.05
C ILE A 158 7.29 7.45 -17.25
N LEU A 159 8.53 7.51 -17.74
CA LEU A 159 9.65 6.83 -17.09
C LEU A 159 10.04 7.52 -15.78
N GLU A 160 10.04 8.86 -15.75
CA GLU A 160 10.20 9.65 -14.51
C GLU A 160 9.01 9.45 -13.56
N ALA A 161 7.78 9.44 -14.08
CA ALA A 161 6.59 9.16 -13.29
C ALA A 161 6.64 7.75 -12.67
N LEU A 162 7.13 6.75 -13.40
CA LEU A 162 7.32 5.38 -12.91
C LEU A 162 8.43 5.31 -11.85
N PHE A 163 9.53 6.03 -12.02
CA PHE A 163 10.57 6.12 -10.99
C PHE A 163 10.08 6.82 -9.73
N GLY A 164 9.37 7.94 -9.87
CA GLY A 164 8.73 8.63 -8.73
C GLY A 164 7.68 7.76 -8.04
N MET A 165 6.87 7.05 -8.83
CA MET A 165 5.88 6.09 -8.32
C MET A 165 6.53 4.95 -7.57
N ALA A 166 7.59 4.36 -8.10
CA ALA A 166 8.30 3.29 -7.44
C ALA A 166 8.88 3.77 -6.10
N VAL A 167 9.65 4.85 -6.09
CA VAL A 167 10.61 5.13 -5.00
C VAL A 167 9.96 5.60 -3.68
N GLY A 168 8.73 6.13 -3.69
CA GLY A 168 8.13 6.56 -2.41
C GLY A 168 6.73 7.15 -2.43
N LEU A 169 6.09 7.28 -3.60
CA LEU A 169 4.71 7.76 -3.68
C LEU A 169 3.67 6.98 -2.86
N PRO A 170 3.78 5.65 -2.67
CA PRO A 170 2.72 4.93 -1.99
C PRO A 170 2.62 5.26 -0.50
N ALA A 171 3.76 5.47 0.16
CA ALA A 171 3.81 5.98 1.52
C ALA A 171 3.82 7.52 1.59
N PHE A 172 3.55 8.24 0.49
CA PHE A 172 3.66 9.70 0.41
C PHE A 172 2.89 10.40 1.53
N PHE A 173 1.62 10.02 1.74
CA PHE A 173 0.79 10.63 2.77
C PHE A 173 1.37 10.43 4.17
N ILE A 174 1.80 9.21 4.50
CA ILE A 174 2.39 8.89 5.80
C ILE A 174 3.71 9.63 5.96
N THR A 175 4.50 9.74 4.89
CA THR A 175 5.78 10.44 4.88
C THR A 175 5.60 11.94 5.12
N LEU A 176 4.62 12.57 4.47
CA LEU A 176 4.29 13.98 4.71
C LEU A 176 3.86 14.21 6.16
N PHE A 177 3.00 13.34 6.69
CA PHE A 177 2.51 13.44 8.05
C PHE A 177 3.64 13.26 9.08
N ALA A 178 4.46 12.22 8.91
CA ALA A 178 5.61 11.96 9.76
C ALA A 178 6.68 13.06 9.65
N GLY A 179 6.95 13.53 8.44
CA GLY A 179 7.88 14.64 8.16
C GLY A 179 7.47 15.93 8.86
N ARG A 180 6.18 16.28 8.79
CA ARG A 180 5.62 17.44 9.50
C ARG A 180 5.75 17.29 11.03
N TRP A 181 5.52 16.10 11.56
CA TRP A 181 5.70 15.84 12.99
C TRP A 181 7.16 15.98 13.43
N MET A 182 8.10 15.55 12.58
CA MET A 182 9.54 15.65 12.83
C MET A 182 10.12 17.04 12.52
N GLY A 183 9.33 17.97 11.98
CA GLY A 183 9.79 19.30 11.57
C GLY A 183 10.77 19.30 10.40
N GLN A 184 10.80 18.24 9.58
CA GLN A 184 11.75 18.10 8.47
C GLN A 184 11.22 18.73 7.18
N HIS A 185 12.14 19.29 6.38
CA HIS A 185 11.85 19.84 5.05
C HIS A 185 11.64 18.73 4.02
N PHE A 186 10.84 19.01 2.98
CA PHE A 186 10.41 18.02 1.97
C PHE A 186 11.56 17.27 1.30
N ASP A 187 12.68 17.94 1.02
CA ASP A 187 13.84 17.34 0.34
C ASP A 187 14.51 16.24 1.19
N ALA A 188 14.36 16.30 2.51
CA ALA A 188 14.88 15.31 3.44
C ALA A 188 13.94 14.11 3.64
N LEU A 189 12.77 14.05 2.99
CA LEU A 189 11.77 13.00 3.25
C LEU A 189 11.90 11.75 2.37
N THR A 190 12.77 11.79 1.36
CA THR A 190 12.95 10.70 0.39
C THR A 190 13.38 9.38 1.03
N TRP A 191 14.31 9.41 1.99
CA TRP A 191 14.73 8.21 2.71
C TRP A 191 13.58 7.65 3.57
N LEU A 192 12.77 8.52 4.15
CA LEU A 192 11.63 8.15 4.99
C LEU A 192 10.54 7.49 4.16
N SER A 193 10.24 8.02 2.96
CA SER A 193 9.25 7.41 2.05
C SER A 193 9.68 6.03 1.56
N MET A 194 10.97 5.85 1.25
CA MET A 194 11.51 4.53 0.88
C MET A 194 11.33 3.52 2.02
N LEU A 195 11.66 3.92 3.24
CA LEU A 195 11.60 3.04 4.42
C LEU A 195 10.15 2.68 4.77
N LEU A 196 9.23 3.66 4.76
CA LEU A 196 7.81 3.43 5.02
C LEU A 196 7.18 2.54 3.94
N THR A 197 7.49 2.79 2.66
CA THR A 197 7.01 1.94 1.56
C THR A 197 7.54 0.50 1.70
N ALA A 198 8.81 0.33 2.06
CA ALA A 198 9.40 -0.98 2.32
C ALA A 198 8.71 -1.68 3.50
N LEU A 199 8.38 -0.94 4.56
CA LEU A 199 7.67 -1.47 5.72
C LEU A 199 6.24 -1.89 5.39
N GLU A 200 5.49 -1.09 4.62
CA GLU A 200 4.16 -1.44 4.13
C GLU A 200 4.18 -2.68 3.24
N LEU A 201 5.12 -2.77 2.31
CA LEU A 201 5.26 -3.96 1.45
C LEU A 201 5.62 -5.21 2.26
N ALA A 202 6.56 -5.10 3.21
CA ALA A 202 6.94 -6.21 4.08
C ALA A 202 5.78 -6.66 4.97
N ALA A 203 5.04 -5.72 5.55
CA ALA A 203 3.85 -6.00 6.35
C ALA A 203 2.76 -6.65 5.49
N GLY A 204 2.51 -6.15 4.28
CA GLY A 204 1.55 -6.72 3.35
C GLY A 204 1.90 -8.15 2.94
N LEU A 205 3.16 -8.43 2.60
CA LEU A 205 3.63 -9.79 2.33
C LEU A 205 3.47 -10.73 3.52
N TRP A 206 3.68 -10.23 4.74
CA TRP A 206 3.44 -10.99 5.96
C TRP A 206 1.95 -11.28 6.19
N VAL A 207 1.09 -10.28 6.03
CA VAL A 207 -0.37 -10.41 6.17
C VAL A 207 -0.95 -11.37 5.12
N ILE A 208 -0.43 -11.36 3.89
CA ILE A 208 -0.82 -12.31 2.82
C ILE A 208 -0.67 -13.77 3.29
N ARG A 209 0.31 -14.07 4.15
CA ARG A 209 0.53 -15.41 4.68
C ARG A 209 -0.45 -15.79 5.79
N GLN A 210 -1.04 -14.81 6.48
CA GLN A 210 -1.98 -15.04 7.59
C GLN A 210 -3.39 -15.42 7.11
N GLY A 211 -3.72 -15.12 5.84
CA GLY A 211 -4.94 -15.59 5.19
C GLY A 211 -5.67 -14.52 4.38
N PRO A 212 -6.63 -14.94 3.54
CA PRO A 212 -7.26 -14.06 2.56
C PRO A 212 -8.07 -12.92 3.20
N LYS A 213 -8.73 -13.17 4.35
CA LYS A 213 -9.56 -12.16 5.03
C LYS A 213 -8.73 -10.97 5.51
N LEU A 214 -7.65 -11.25 6.24
CA LEU A 214 -6.73 -10.21 6.71
C LEU A 214 -6.05 -9.49 5.55
N THR A 215 -5.75 -10.22 4.47
CA THR A 215 -5.19 -9.62 3.25
C THR A 215 -6.13 -8.61 2.62
N ILE A 216 -7.41 -8.93 2.47
CA ILE A 216 -8.40 -8.02 1.88
C ILE A 216 -8.54 -6.77 2.76
N ALA A 217 -8.66 -6.94 4.08
CA ALA A 217 -8.74 -5.81 5.01
C ALA A 217 -7.49 -4.91 4.90
N TYR A 218 -6.30 -5.51 4.83
CA TYR A 218 -5.05 -4.77 4.67
C TYR A 218 -4.98 -4.04 3.33
N CYS A 219 -5.37 -4.68 2.22
CA CYS A 219 -5.39 -4.06 0.90
C CYS A 219 -6.35 -2.87 0.85
N LEU A 220 -7.51 -2.95 1.50
CA LEU A 220 -8.46 -1.84 1.60
C LEU A 220 -7.90 -0.66 2.40
N TRP A 221 -7.20 -0.93 3.49
CA TRP A 221 -6.50 0.11 4.26
C TRP A 221 -5.39 0.77 3.45
N VAL A 222 -4.55 -0.02 2.78
CA VAL A 222 -3.50 0.49 1.89
C VAL A 222 -4.10 1.33 0.76
N LEU A 223 -5.19 0.86 0.16
CA LEU A 223 -5.90 1.59 -0.88
C LEU A 223 -6.42 2.92 -0.36
N LEU A 224 -7.04 2.96 0.82
CA LEU A 224 -7.56 4.19 1.42
C LEU A 224 -6.45 5.23 1.63
N ILE A 225 -5.32 4.81 2.20
CA ILE A 225 -4.16 5.67 2.45
C ILE A 225 -3.57 6.16 1.13
N SER A 226 -3.41 5.28 0.15
CA SER A 226 -2.85 5.59 -1.16
C SER A 226 -3.75 6.55 -1.95
N VAL A 227 -5.07 6.38 -1.88
CA VAL A 227 -6.06 7.29 -2.47
C VAL A 227 -5.99 8.65 -1.80
N ALA A 228 -5.95 8.72 -0.47
CA ALA A 228 -5.79 9.99 0.25
C ALA A 228 -4.48 10.70 -0.11
N GLY A 229 -3.37 9.95 -0.19
CA GLY A 229 -2.08 10.47 -0.65
C GLY A 229 -2.13 11.00 -2.08
N SER A 230 -2.82 10.28 -2.96
CA SER A 230 -3.02 10.68 -4.35
C SER A 230 -3.86 11.94 -4.49
N PHE A 231 -4.93 12.11 -3.68
CA PHE A 231 -5.69 13.36 -3.62
C PHE A 231 -4.83 14.54 -3.17
N VAL A 232 -4.02 14.36 -2.13
CA VAL A 232 -3.12 15.40 -1.61
C VAL A 232 -2.06 15.75 -2.66
N LEU A 233 -1.46 14.76 -3.29
CA LEU A 233 -0.47 14.99 -4.35
C LEU A 233 -1.09 15.71 -5.54
N ASN A 234 -2.29 15.34 -5.98
CA ASN A 234 -2.96 16.02 -7.09
C ASN A 234 -3.26 17.48 -6.75
N ALA A 235 -3.68 17.77 -5.51
CA ALA A 235 -3.85 19.14 -5.05
C ALA A 235 -2.53 19.92 -5.06
N LEU A 236 -1.42 19.32 -4.59
CA LEU A 236 -0.10 19.97 -4.56
C LEU A 236 0.47 20.23 -5.96
N VAL A 237 0.30 19.31 -6.91
CA VAL A 237 0.79 19.48 -8.29
C VAL A 237 -0.04 20.52 -9.05
N ARG A 238 -1.32 20.68 -8.68
CA ARG A 238 -2.17 21.71 -9.26
C ARG A 238 -1.87 23.10 -8.72
N MET A 239 -1.28 23.26 -7.53
CA MET A 239 -0.88 24.58 -6.96
C MET A 239 0.30 25.19 -7.69
#